data_AF-A0A7V9P6N4-F1
#
_entry.id   AF-A0A7V9P6N4-F1
#
_cell.length_a   1.000
_cell.length_b   1.000
_cell.length_c   1.000
_cell.angle_alpha   90.00
_cell.angle_beta   90.00
_cell.angle_gamma   90.00
#
_symmetry.space_group_name_H-M   'P 1'
#
loop_
_entity.id
_entity.type
_entity.pdbx_description
1 polymer ?
#
loop_
_entity_poly.entity_id
_entity_poly.type
_entity_poly.pdbx_seq_one_letter_code
_entity_poly.pdbx_strand_id
1 'polypeptide(L)'
;MEGDVLARIRRLGFGEAQATVLADHFLDAEARGKPGHGLSRVAWLEGLPDLQPAAEPARVMSEPGFERWEGRGALGYLTLAAIVDAQLAHPPEQARVVVAADCFPTGMLGHWVRRLAEAGLVGVLTATSPARLAHPDGGPALAGTNPLAIAVPSSDGRPLVADVSMGKATYGDLLAGRAEESDLVPFGGDQAHKAFALALGLQALVDAFGVGTYGALLLVARPEADPVPALRALAAGRRLPGDR
;
A
#
# COMPACT_ATOMS: atom_id res chain seq x y z
N MET A 1 -19.03 2.65 15.62
CA MET A 1 -17.68 3.06 15.19
C MET A 1 -17.60 3.06 13.66
N GLU A 2 -17.77 1.91 13.00
CA GLU A 2 -17.79 1.80 11.54
C GLU A 2 -18.86 2.67 10.85
N GLY A 3 -20.11 2.64 11.33
CA GLY A 3 -21.18 3.50 10.78
C GLY A 3 -20.93 5.00 10.91
N ASP A 4 -20.09 5.42 11.87
CA ASP A 4 -19.69 6.83 12.02
C ASP A 4 -18.59 7.21 11.01
N VAL A 5 -17.63 6.31 10.77
CA VAL A 5 -16.56 6.49 9.76
C VAL A 5 -17.15 6.63 8.37
N LEU A 6 -18.06 5.73 7.98
CA LEU A 6 -18.71 5.78 6.67
C LEU A 6 -19.49 7.09 6.48
N ALA A 7 -20.24 7.52 7.50
CA ALA A 7 -20.98 8.78 7.46
C ALA A 7 -20.06 10.00 7.32
N ARG A 8 -18.91 10.02 7.99
CA ARG A 8 -17.89 11.07 7.86
C ARG A 8 -17.34 11.16 6.43
N ILE A 9 -16.94 10.02 5.86
CA ILE A 9 -16.39 9.98 4.50
C ILE A 9 -17.43 10.41 3.47
N ARG A 10 -18.69 9.97 3.61
CA ARG A 10 -19.78 10.40 2.71
C ARG A 10 -20.05 11.92 2.75
N ARG A 11 -19.88 12.57 3.91
CA ARG A 11 -20.01 14.04 4.01
C ARG A 11 -18.95 14.79 3.21
N LEU A 12 -17.84 14.15 2.86
CA LEU A 12 -16.82 14.69 1.96
C LEU A 12 -17.21 14.61 0.48
N GLY A 13 -18.37 14.01 0.15
CA GLY A 13 -18.89 13.92 -1.21
C GLY A 13 -18.61 12.60 -1.93
N PHE A 14 -17.97 11.62 -1.27
CA PHE A 14 -17.76 10.29 -1.85
C PHE A 14 -19.06 9.51 -1.99
N GLY A 15 -19.18 8.77 -3.09
CA GLY A 15 -20.25 7.81 -3.30
C GLY A 15 -20.16 6.64 -2.31
N GLU A 16 -21.24 5.86 -2.21
CA GLU A 16 -21.35 4.79 -1.22
C GLU A 16 -20.24 3.73 -1.37
N ALA A 17 -20.00 3.26 -2.60
CA ALA A 17 -18.96 2.27 -2.86
C ALA A 17 -17.54 2.78 -2.49
N GLN A 18 -17.21 4.03 -2.88
CA GLN A 18 -15.92 4.64 -2.55
C GLN A 18 -15.75 4.84 -1.04
N ALA A 19 -16.82 5.27 -0.37
CA ALA A 19 -16.82 5.48 1.07
C ALA A 19 -16.60 4.17 1.84
N THR A 20 -17.21 3.06 1.39
CA THR A 20 -16.98 1.73 1.94
C THR A 20 -15.53 1.30 1.77
N VAL A 21 -14.95 1.43 0.57
CA VAL A 21 -13.53 1.10 0.32
C VAL A 21 -12.60 1.85 1.27
N LEU A 22 -12.82 3.15 1.45
CA LEU A 22 -12.02 3.97 2.35
C LEU A 22 -12.22 3.55 3.82
N ALA A 23 -13.47 3.32 4.24
CA ALA A 23 -13.78 2.90 5.60
C ALA A 23 -13.14 1.55 5.95
N ASP A 24 -13.26 0.56 5.06
CA ASP A 24 -12.69 -0.79 5.23
C ASP A 24 -11.17 -0.72 5.37
N HIS A 25 -10.51 0.10 4.54
CA HIS A 25 -9.07 0.30 4.60
C HIS A 25 -8.64 0.89 5.95
N PHE A 26 -9.30 1.97 6.40
CA PHE A 26 -8.95 2.64 7.65
C PHE A 26 -9.24 1.76 8.88
N LEU A 27 -10.35 1.01 8.87
CA LEU A 27 -10.70 0.10 9.95
C LEU A 27 -9.75 -1.10 10.01
N ASP A 28 -9.33 -1.66 8.88
CA ASP A 28 -8.32 -2.72 8.85
C ASP A 28 -6.95 -2.22 9.35
N ALA A 29 -6.57 -0.98 9.03
CA ALA A 29 -5.37 -0.36 9.56
C ALA A 29 -5.42 -0.19 11.09
N GLU A 30 -6.54 0.26 11.66
CA GLU A 30 -6.74 0.32 13.12
C GLU A 30 -6.66 -1.07 13.77
N ALA A 31 -7.38 -2.06 13.22
CA ALA A 31 -7.40 -3.43 13.73
C ALA A 31 -6.00 -4.07 13.77
N ARG A 32 -5.08 -3.54 12.97
CA ARG A 32 -3.68 -4.00 12.87
C ARG A 32 -2.69 -3.13 13.62
N GLY A 33 -3.18 -2.21 14.45
CA GLY A 33 -2.34 -1.31 15.23
C GLY A 33 -1.52 -0.36 14.38
N LYS A 34 -2.02 0.01 13.19
CA LYS A 34 -1.43 1.05 12.30
C LYS A 34 -2.30 2.31 12.26
N PRO A 35 -2.54 2.98 13.40
CA PRO A 35 -3.46 4.11 13.45
C PRO A 35 -3.00 5.35 12.68
N GLY A 36 -1.72 5.46 12.27
CA GLY A 36 -1.24 6.47 11.31
C GLY A 36 -1.76 6.27 9.88
N HIS A 37 -2.35 5.11 9.59
CA HIS A 37 -3.01 4.76 8.33
C HIS A 37 -4.50 4.42 8.55
N GLY A 38 -5.01 4.55 9.78
CA GLY A 38 -6.39 4.28 10.16
C GLY A 38 -7.22 5.56 10.26
N LEU A 39 -7.93 5.74 11.37
CA LEU A 39 -8.92 6.80 11.57
C LEU A 39 -8.34 8.21 11.53
N SER A 40 -7.03 8.37 11.79
CA SER A 40 -6.36 9.66 11.61
C SER A 40 -6.46 10.17 10.17
N ARG A 41 -6.59 9.26 9.19
CA ARG A 41 -6.76 9.60 7.78
C ARG A 41 -8.13 10.15 7.45
N VAL A 42 -9.17 9.81 8.21
CA VAL A 42 -10.50 10.43 8.04
C VAL A 42 -10.42 11.92 8.38
N ALA A 43 -9.80 12.27 9.51
CA ALA A 43 -9.61 13.67 9.92
C ALA A 43 -8.70 14.43 8.94
N TRP A 44 -7.66 13.76 8.43
CA TRP A 44 -6.80 14.34 7.40
C TRP A 44 -7.57 14.64 6.10
N LEU A 45 -8.40 13.71 5.62
CA LEU A 45 -9.25 13.91 4.43
C LEU A 45 -10.24 15.08 4.61
N GLU A 46 -10.81 15.24 5.80
CA GLU A 46 -11.70 16.36 6.15
C GLU A 46 -11.01 17.73 6.03
N GLY A 47 -9.68 17.78 6.16
CA GLY A 47 -8.88 19.00 6.03
C GLY A 47 -8.28 19.26 4.66
N LEU A 48 -8.52 18.39 3.66
CA LEU A 48 -7.96 18.57 2.31
C LEU A 48 -8.83 19.52 1.46
N PRO A 49 -8.29 20.66 1.00
CA PRO A 49 -9.06 21.63 0.22
C PRO A 49 -9.36 21.14 -1.21
N ASP A 50 -8.46 20.35 -1.81
CA ASP A 50 -8.50 19.97 -3.24
C ASP A 50 -8.99 18.53 -3.45
N LEU A 51 -9.82 18.02 -2.54
CA LEU A 51 -10.36 16.67 -2.66
C LEU A 51 -11.30 16.56 -3.87
N GLN A 52 -11.18 15.48 -4.66
CA GLN A 52 -12.03 15.21 -5.82
C GLN A 52 -12.82 13.89 -5.62
N PRO A 53 -13.94 13.90 -4.88
CA PRO A 53 -14.64 12.66 -4.53
C PRO A 53 -15.24 11.92 -5.74
N ALA A 54 -15.58 12.66 -6.80
CA ALA A 54 -16.13 12.11 -8.03
C ALA A 54 -15.05 11.64 -9.03
N ALA A 55 -13.77 11.81 -8.73
CA ALA A 55 -12.71 11.36 -9.60
C ALA A 55 -12.61 9.83 -9.60
N GLU A 56 -12.44 9.25 -10.79
CA GLU A 56 -12.40 7.80 -11.00
C GLU A 56 -11.10 7.40 -11.71
N PRO A 57 -10.40 6.36 -11.22
CA PRO A 57 -9.23 5.83 -11.89
C PRO A 57 -9.64 5.11 -13.18
N ALA A 58 -8.71 5.01 -14.13
CA ALA A 58 -8.97 4.32 -15.39
C ALA A 58 -7.82 3.38 -15.76
N ARG A 59 -8.16 2.19 -16.26
CA ARG A 59 -7.21 1.31 -16.98
C ARG A 59 -7.04 1.84 -18.40
N VAL A 60 -5.86 2.34 -18.72
CA VAL A 60 -5.53 2.92 -20.03
C VAL A 60 -4.78 1.98 -20.95
N MET A 61 -4.26 0.86 -20.42
CA MET A 61 -3.59 -0.18 -21.19
C MET A 61 -3.84 -1.54 -20.54
N SER A 62 -4.07 -2.56 -21.37
CA SER A 62 -4.29 -3.94 -20.93
C SER A 62 -3.73 -4.90 -21.96
N GLU A 63 -2.51 -5.38 -21.73
CA GLU A 63 -1.78 -6.31 -22.58
C GLU A 63 -1.49 -7.62 -21.81
N PRO A 64 -1.16 -8.71 -22.50
CA PRO A 64 -0.68 -9.92 -21.84
C PRO A 64 0.51 -9.60 -20.92
N GLY A 65 0.37 -9.90 -19.63
CA GLY A 65 1.41 -9.67 -18.62
C GLY A 65 1.60 -8.23 -18.17
N PHE A 66 0.88 -7.24 -18.73
CA PHE A 66 1.05 -5.83 -18.35
C PHE A 66 -0.26 -5.02 -18.36
N GLU A 67 -0.48 -4.21 -17.33
CA GLU A 67 -1.55 -3.21 -17.31
C GLU A 67 -1.04 -1.84 -16.87
N ARG A 68 -1.65 -0.78 -17.41
CA ARG A 68 -1.42 0.60 -16.96
C ARG A 68 -2.72 1.25 -16.52
N TRP A 69 -2.66 1.91 -15.37
CA TRP A 69 -3.75 2.66 -14.76
C TRP A 69 -3.33 4.11 -14.51
N GLU A 70 -4.32 5.00 -14.50
CA GLU A 70 -4.18 6.41 -14.15
C GLU A 70 -5.17 6.75 -13.02
N GLY A 71 -4.72 7.46 -12.00
CA GLY A 71 -5.56 7.90 -10.88
C GLY A 71 -6.55 9.00 -11.25
N ARG A 72 -6.22 9.88 -12.20
CA ARG A 72 -7.12 10.94 -12.74
C ARG A 72 -7.76 11.81 -11.66
N GLY A 73 -7.01 12.12 -10.60
CA GLY A 73 -7.47 12.89 -9.45
C GLY A 73 -8.13 12.05 -8.33
N ALA A 74 -8.40 10.76 -8.58
CA ALA A 74 -8.88 9.85 -7.56
C ALA A 74 -7.79 9.65 -6.50
N LEU A 75 -8.21 9.44 -5.24
CA LEU A 75 -7.28 9.04 -4.20
C LEU A 75 -6.64 7.69 -4.55
N GLY A 76 -5.34 7.55 -4.28
CA GLY A 76 -4.62 6.29 -4.51
C GLY A 76 -5.26 5.05 -3.85
N TYR A 77 -5.98 5.21 -2.73
CA TYR A 77 -6.80 4.15 -2.14
C TYR A 77 -7.82 3.58 -3.13
N LEU A 78 -8.54 4.45 -3.85
CA LEU A 78 -9.57 4.07 -4.81
C LEU A 78 -8.93 3.53 -6.10
N THR A 79 -7.79 4.08 -6.51
CA THR A 79 -6.99 3.53 -7.61
C THR A 79 -6.54 2.10 -7.33
N LEU A 80 -5.97 1.84 -6.16
CA LEU A 80 -5.54 0.50 -5.76
C LEU A 80 -6.72 -0.47 -5.56
N ALA A 81 -7.85 0.01 -5.04
CA ALA A 81 -9.06 -0.79 -4.96
C ALA A 81 -9.53 -1.26 -6.34
N ALA A 82 -9.65 -0.33 -7.30
CA ALA A 82 -10.06 -0.66 -8.67
C ALA A 82 -9.09 -1.62 -9.36
N ILE A 83 -7.79 -1.45 -9.15
CA ILE A 83 -6.75 -2.36 -9.66
C ILE A 83 -6.94 -3.76 -9.07
N VAL A 84 -7.02 -3.87 -7.74
CA VAL A 84 -7.19 -5.15 -7.03
C VAL A 84 -8.48 -5.84 -7.49
N ASP A 85 -9.60 -5.12 -7.53
CA ASP A 85 -10.90 -5.67 -7.96
C ASP A 85 -10.83 -6.20 -9.39
N ALA A 86 -10.13 -5.50 -10.29
CA ALA A 86 -9.91 -5.98 -11.66
C ALA A 86 -9.07 -7.26 -11.71
N GLN A 87 -8.04 -7.40 -10.86
CA GLN A 87 -7.23 -8.63 -10.78
C GLN A 87 -8.00 -9.79 -10.15
N LEU A 88 -8.91 -9.51 -9.22
CA LEU A 88 -9.77 -10.53 -8.62
C LEU A 88 -10.84 -11.02 -9.60
N ALA A 89 -11.41 -10.11 -10.40
CA ALA A 89 -12.40 -10.44 -11.42
C ALA A 89 -11.76 -11.19 -12.62
N HIS A 90 -10.54 -10.82 -12.99
CA HIS A 90 -9.81 -11.37 -14.14
C HIS A 90 -8.37 -11.74 -13.76
N PRO A 91 -8.18 -12.75 -12.90
CA PRO A 91 -6.86 -13.17 -12.44
C PRO A 91 -5.94 -13.54 -13.60
N PRO A 92 -4.65 -13.16 -13.57
CA PRO A 92 -3.72 -13.48 -14.64
C PRO A 92 -3.54 -15.00 -14.78
N GLU A 93 -3.27 -15.46 -16.00
CA GLU A 93 -2.91 -16.86 -16.25
C GLU A 93 -1.52 -17.20 -15.71
N GLN A 94 -0.56 -16.28 -15.87
CA GLN A 94 0.79 -16.38 -15.34
C GLN A 94 1.02 -15.25 -14.31
N ALA A 95 1.95 -14.34 -14.59
CA ALA A 95 2.18 -13.13 -13.82
C ALA A 95 1.79 -11.90 -14.64
N ARG A 96 1.37 -10.84 -13.95
CA ARG A 96 1.08 -9.53 -14.53
C ARG A 96 1.72 -8.44 -13.69
N VAL A 97 2.37 -7.49 -14.37
CA VAL A 97 2.81 -6.23 -13.78
C VAL A 97 1.75 -5.17 -14.06
N VAL A 98 1.26 -4.52 -13.02
CA VAL A 98 0.29 -3.42 -13.09
C VAL A 98 0.97 -2.17 -12.57
N VAL A 99 0.98 -1.11 -13.39
CA VAL A 99 1.54 0.19 -13.02
C VAL A 99 0.42 1.22 -12.93
N ALA A 100 0.42 2.01 -11.85
CA ALA A 100 -0.53 3.08 -11.63
C ALA A 100 0.20 4.43 -11.57
N ALA A 101 -0.18 5.35 -12.46
CA ALA A 101 0.19 6.76 -12.43
C ALA A 101 -0.79 7.56 -11.56
N ASP A 102 -0.33 8.67 -10.97
CA ASP A 102 -1.11 9.55 -10.08
C ASP A 102 -1.82 8.78 -8.95
N CYS A 103 -1.09 7.84 -8.33
CA CYS A 103 -1.63 6.94 -7.33
C CYS A 103 -1.11 7.32 -5.95
N PHE A 104 -1.75 8.31 -5.31
CA PHE A 104 -1.41 8.76 -3.97
C PHE A 104 -2.63 9.39 -3.26
N PRO A 105 -2.72 9.29 -1.92
CA PRO A 105 -2.01 8.34 -1.05
C PRO A 105 -2.58 6.92 -1.18
N THR A 106 -1.77 5.91 -0.87
CA THR A 106 -2.09 4.47 -1.03
C THR A 106 -2.40 3.73 0.27
N GLY A 107 -2.11 4.35 1.42
CA GLY A 107 -2.36 3.78 2.74
C GLY A 107 -1.42 2.62 3.11
N MET A 108 -1.94 1.72 3.95
CA MET A 108 -1.29 0.45 4.32
C MET A 108 -1.34 -0.52 3.13
N LEU A 109 -0.21 -0.75 2.45
CA LEU A 109 -0.15 -1.62 1.28
C LEU A 109 -0.52 -3.08 1.59
N GLY A 110 -0.24 -3.52 2.82
CA GLY A 110 -0.61 -4.84 3.32
C GLY A 110 -2.12 -5.13 3.31
N HIS A 111 -2.98 -4.10 3.21
CA HIS A 111 -4.43 -4.29 2.99
C HIS A 111 -4.69 -4.85 1.59
N TRP A 112 -4.12 -4.22 0.56
CA TRP A 112 -4.36 -4.56 -0.85
C TRP A 112 -3.80 -5.93 -1.24
N VAL A 113 -2.55 -6.21 -0.89
CA VAL A 113 -1.94 -7.52 -1.22
C VAL A 113 -2.60 -8.67 -0.46
N ARG A 114 -3.17 -8.40 0.73
CA ARG A 114 -3.90 -9.43 1.47
C ARG A 114 -5.21 -9.78 0.79
N ARG A 115 -5.97 -8.81 0.28
CA ARG A 115 -7.18 -9.08 -0.51
C ARG A 115 -6.87 -10.01 -1.70
N LEU A 116 -5.72 -9.83 -2.35
CA LEU A 116 -5.26 -10.74 -3.41
C LEU A 116 -4.95 -12.15 -2.86
N ALA A 117 -4.21 -12.25 -1.76
CA ALA A 117 -3.82 -13.53 -1.17
C ALA A 117 -4.99 -14.31 -0.55
N GLU A 118 -5.98 -13.63 0.03
CA GLU A 118 -7.22 -14.26 0.50
C GLU A 118 -8.03 -14.87 -0.66
N ALA A 119 -7.85 -14.34 -1.88
CA ALA A 119 -8.43 -14.89 -3.11
C ALA A 119 -7.51 -15.88 -3.84
N GLY A 120 -6.40 -16.30 -3.23
CA GLY A 120 -5.49 -17.29 -3.82
C GLY A 120 -4.45 -16.74 -4.80
N LEU A 121 -4.21 -15.42 -4.83
CA LEU A 121 -3.20 -14.79 -5.68
C LEU A 121 -1.99 -14.31 -4.87
N VAL A 122 -0.80 -14.47 -5.43
CA VAL A 122 0.41 -13.79 -4.92
C VAL A 122 0.34 -12.32 -5.31
N GLY A 123 0.71 -11.43 -4.39
CA GLY A 123 0.79 -9.99 -4.64
C GLY A 123 2.08 -9.38 -4.10
N VAL A 124 2.77 -8.59 -4.91
CA VAL A 124 3.91 -7.76 -4.52
C VAL A 124 3.61 -6.31 -4.92
N LEU A 125 3.49 -5.42 -3.95
CA LEU A 125 3.07 -4.04 -4.16
C LEU A 125 4.08 -3.08 -3.56
N THR A 126 4.48 -2.08 -4.35
CA THR A 126 5.21 -0.90 -3.88
C THR A 126 4.51 0.37 -4.34
N ALA A 127 4.74 1.47 -3.63
CA ALA A 127 4.24 2.79 -4.00
C ALA A 127 5.23 3.89 -3.61
N THR A 128 5.26 4.96 -4.41
CA THR A 128 6.08 6.15 -4.13
C THR A 128 5.28 7.21 -3.38
N SER A 129 5.99 8.12 -2.73
CA SER A 129 5.40 9.18 -1.90
C SER A 129 6.33 10.40 -1.87
N PRO A 130 5.90 11.56 -1.35
CA PRO A 130 6.76 12.73 -1.22
C PRO A 130 8.10 12.38 -0.59
N ALA A 131 9.20 12.94 -1.12
CA ALA A 131 10.54 12.70 -0.62
C ALA A 131 10.65 13.09 0.86
N ARG A 132 11.06 12.14 1.69
CA ARG A 132 11.17 12.29 3.16
C ARG A 132 12.44 11.67 3.72
N LEU A 133 12.96 10.64 3.07
CA LEU A 133 14.15 9.92 3.54
C LEU A 133 15.40 10.51 2.90
N ALA A 134 16.29 11.02 3.74
CA ALA A 134 17.66 11.39 3.38
C ALA A 134 18.62 10.20 3.54
N HIS A 135 19.82 10.33 2.98
CA HIS A 135 20.91 9.39 3.24
C HIS A 135 21.24 9.38 4.75
N PRO A 136 21.62 8.23 5.36
CA PRO A 136 21.96 8.17 6.79
C PRO A 136 23.07 9.13 7.23
N ASP A 137 24.00 9.45 6.33
CA ASP A 137 25.09 10.42 6.58
C ASP A 137 24.65 11.89 6.41
N GLY A 138 23.36 12.14 6.18
CA GLY A 138 22.78 13.46 5.95
C GLY A 138 22.64 13.84 4.47
N GLY A 139 22.10 15.03 4.22
CA GLY A 139 21.80 15.55 2.88
C GLY A 139 20.30 15.73 2.64
N PRO A 140 19.89 16.04 1.39
CA PRO A 140 18.48 16.22 1.06
C PRO A 140 17.70 14.90 1.14
N ALA A 141 16.39 14.99 1.35
CA ALA A 141 15.51 13.85 1.16
C ALA A 141 15.45 13.44 -0.32
N LEU A 142 15.70 12.16 -0.61
CA LEU A 142 15.83 11.65 -1.99
C LEU A 142 14.75 10.65 -2.37
N ALA A 143 14.06 10.04 -1.39
CA ALA A 143 12.97 9.11 -1.63
C ALA A 143 11.87 9.29 -0.59
N GLY A 144 10.65 8.86 -0.92
CA GLY A 144 9.62 8.68 0.09
C GLY A 144 9.94 7.52 1.03
N THR A 145 9.03 7.23 1.97
CA THR A 145 9.17 6.05 2.84
C THR A 145 8.85 4.73 2.13
N ASN A 146 8.49 4.82 0.84
CA ASN A 146 8.29 3.80 -0.19
C ASN A 146 8.19 2.36 0.35
N PRO A 147 6.99 1.95 0.78
CA PRO A 147 6.80 0.62 1.35
C PRO A 147 6.85 -0.49 0.31
N LEU A 148 7.24 -1.68 0.75
CA LEU A 148 7.12 -2.93 0.00
C LEU A 148 6.22 -3.89 0.77
N ALA A 149 5.12 -4.30 0.14
CA ALA A 149 4.22 -5.31 0.66
C ALA A 149 4.24 -6.55 -0.22
N ILE A 150 4.27 -7.72 0.41
CA ILE A 150 4.27 -9.03 -0.23
C ILE A 150 3.22 -9.88 0.48
N ALA A 151 2.34 -10.51 -0.29
CA ALA A 151 1.41 -11.49 0.23
C ALA A 151 1.46 -12.79 -0.57
N VAL A 152 1.45 -13.91 0.14
CA VAL A 152 1.44 -15.26 -0.41
C VAL A 152 0.23 -15.99 0.18
N PRO A 153 -0.67 -16.54 -0.67
CA PRO A 153 -1.80 -17.33 -0.21
C PRO A 153 -1.33 -18.61 0.47
N SER A 154 -2.18 -19.20 1.31
CA SER A 154 -1.90 -20.50 1.93
C SER A 154 -3.12 -21.40 1.93
N SER A 155 -2.90 -22.70 1.75
CA SER A 155 -3.92 -23.75 1.82
C SER A 155 -4.57 -23.88 3.19
N ASP A 156 -3.94 -23.37 4.26
CA ASP A 156 -4.54 -23.32 5.60
C ASP A 156 -5.47 -22.12 5.82
N GLY A 157 -5.69 -21.30 4.78
CA GLY A 157 -6.55 -20.12 4.80
C GLY A 157 -5.92 -18.88 5.46
N ARG A 158 -4.65 -18.93 5.89
CA ARG A 158 -3.95 -17.82 6.56
C ARG A 158 -2.79 -17.32 5.71
N PRO A 159 -3.00 -16.33 4.83
CA PRO A 159 -1.94 -15.84 3.97
C PRO A 159 -0.78 -15.27 4.79
N LEU A 160 0.44 -15.43 4.28
CA LEU A 160 1.59 -14.69 4.79
C LEU A 160 1.56 -13.29 4.19
N VAL A 161 1.64 -12.26 5.03
CA VAL A 161 1.60 -10.85 4.59
C VAL A 161 2.71 -10.06 5.25
N ALA A 162 3.73 -9.71 4.48
CA ALA A 162 4.76 -8.74 4.85
C ALA A 162 4.39 -7.36 4.30
N ASP A 163 4.52 -6.31 5.10
CA ASP A 163 4.24 -4.92 4.71
C ASP A 163 5.15 -3.98 5.49
N VAL A 164 6.22 -3.53 4.83
CA VAL A 164 7.35 -2.84 5.46
C VAL A 164 7.58 -1.50 4.78
N SER A 165 7.64 -0.44 5.59
CA SER A 165 8.10 0.88 5.13
C SER A 165 9.60 1.02 5.31
N MET A 166 10.26 1.77 4.43
CA MET A 166 11.69 2.03 4.52
C MET A 166 12.05 3.11 5.55
N GLY A 167 11.06 3.85 6.06
CA GLY A 167 11.23 4.79 7.16
C GLY A 167 11.12 4.12 8.53
N LYS A 168 11.86 4.63 9.52
CA LYS A 168 11.72 4.28 10.95
C LYS A 168 10.33 4.63 11.46
N ALA A 169 9.79 5.78 11.02
CA ALA A 169 8.41 6.20 11.23
C ALA A 169 7.74 6.50 9.89
N THR A 170 6.41 6.39 9.84
CA THR A 170 5.65 6.81 8.67
C THR A 170 5.24 8.27 8.78
N TYR A 171 5.00 8.93 7.64
CA TYR A 171 4.37 10.27 7.67
C TYR A 171 2.98 10.25 8.32
N GLY A 172 2.30 9.10 8.31
CA GLY A 172 1.05 8.93 9.04
C GLY A 172 1.22 8.99 10.55
N ASP A 173 2.36 8.52 11.07
CA ASP A 173 2.68 8.61 12.50
C ASP A 173 3.02 10.05 12.89
N LEU A 174 3.76 10.78 12.03
CA LEU A 174 4.01 12.21 12.20
C LEU A 174 2.70 12.99 12.28
N LEU A 175 1.81 12.83 11.29
CA LEU A 175 0.50 13.50 11.26
C LEU A 175 -0.39 13.15 12.46
N ALA A 176 -0.20 11.96 13.04
CA ALA A 176 -0.94 11.52 14.22
C ALA A 176 -0.26 11.89 15.55
N GLY A 177 0.85 12.65 15.53
CA GLY A 177 1.60 13.04 16.72
C GLY A 177 2.31 11.90 17.43
N ARG A 178 2.67 10.83 16.70
CA ARG A 178 3.35 9.62 17.22
C ARG A 178 4.82 9.53 16.82
N ALA A 179 5.30 10.46 16.01
CA ALA A 179 6.66 10.57 15.55
C ALA A 179 7.02 12.05 15.37
N GLU A 180 8.30 12.37 15.46
CA GLU A 180 8.82 13.70 15.16
C GLU A 180 9.41 13.74 13.75
N GLU A 181 9.67 14.93 13.22
CA GLU A 181 10.29 15.07 11.89
C GLU A 181 11.68 14.40 11.84
N SER A 182 12.41 14.42 12.96
CA SER A 182 13.67 13.71 13.14
C SER A 182 13.55 12.18 13.09
N ASP A 183 12.35 11.62 13.18
CA ASP A 183 12.12 10.19 13.05
C ASP A 183 11.87 9.75 11.59
N LEU A 184 11.74 10.70 10.64
CA LEU A 184 11.64 10.41 9.20
C LEU A 184 12.99 10.07 8.59
N VAL A 185 13.65 9.06 9.16
CA VAL A 185 14.93 8.52 8.71
C VAL A 185 14.76 7.07 8.28
N PRO A 186 15.66 6.52 7.45
CA PRO A 186 15.60 5.10 7.10
C PRO A 186 15.71 4.20 8.35
N PHE A 187 14.96 3.10 8.40
CA PHE A 187 15.03 2.17 9.54
C PHE A 187 16.35 1.38 9.55
N GLY A 188 16.75 0.87 10.72
CA GLY A 188 17.85 -0.11 10.81
C GLY A 188 19.10 0.36 11.56
N GLY A 189 19.07 1.53 12.20
CA GLY A 189 20.20 2.04 13.00
C GLY A 189 21.48 2.14 12.16
N ASP A 190 22.57 1.51 12.61
CA ASP A 190 23.85 1.45 11.87
C ASP A 190 23.73 0.83 10.47
N GLN A 191 22.65 0.08 10.21
CA GLN A 191 22.35 -0.55 8.92
C GLN A 191 21.31 0.23 8.09
N ALA A 192 21.00 1.47 8.46
CA ALA A 192 19.99 2.31 7.80
C ALA A 192 20.27 2.52 6.29
N HIS A 193 21.53 2.41 5.86
CA HIS A 193 21.90 2.47 4.44
C HIS A 193 21.20 1.41 3.59
N LYS A 194 20.80 0.25 4.16
CA LYS A 194 20.07 -0.80 3.45
C LYS A 194 18.63 -0.41 3.18
N ALA A 195 17.95 0.13 4.19
CA ALA A 195 16.58 0.64 4.04
C ALA A 195 16.56 1.83 3.07
N PHE A 196 17.54 2.72 3.17
CA PHE A 196 17.71 3.84 2.25
C PHE A 196 17.91 3.37 0.80
N ALA A 197 18.82 2.42 0.58
CA ALA A 197 19.07 1.84 -0.74
C ALA A 197 17.81 1.20 -1.34
N LEU A 198 17.01 0.50 -0.52
CA LEU A 198 15.76 -0.08 -0.97
C LEU A 198 14.70 0.99 -1.27
N ALA A 199 14.60 2.06 -0.47
CA ALA A 199 13.67 3.16 -0.73
C ALA A 199 13.95 3.84 -2.07
N LEU A 200 15.23 4.11 -2.37
CA LEU A 200 15.69 4.62 -3.66
C LEU A 200 15.46 3.64 -4.81
N GLY A 201 15.76 2.36 -4.61
CA GLY A 201 15.53 1.34 -5.63
C GLY A 201 14.05 1.23 -6.00
N LEU A 202 13.16 1.25 -5.01
CA LEU A 202 11.71 1.24 -5.23
C LEU A 202 11.21 2.54 -5.87
N GLN A 203 11.77 3.69 -5.49
CA GLN A 203 11.50 4.97 -6.14
C GLN A 203 11.83 4.90 -7.64
N ALA A 204 13.09 4.57 -7.94
CA ALA A 204 13.58 4.49 -9.31
C ALA A 204 12.85 3.44 -10.15
N LEU A 205 12.51 2.29 -9.55
CA LEU A 205 11.73 1.24 -10.22
C LEU A 205 10.36 1.77 -10.67
N VAL A 206 9.63 2.45 -9.79
CA VAL A 206 8.31 3.00 -10.12
C VAL A 206 8.43 4.13 -11.14
N ASP A 207 9.39 5.03 -10.94
CA ASP A 207 9.63 6.17 -11.83
C ASP A 207 10.06 5.74 -13.25
N ALA A 208 10.75 4.61 -13.38
CA ALA A 208 11.15 4.04 -14.67
C ALA A 208 9.95 3.68 -15.58
N PHE A 209 8.75 3.53 -15.02
CA PHE A 209 7.51 3.35 -15.80
C PHE A 209 6.79 4.66 -16.11
N GLY A 210 7.41 5.83 -15.87
CA GLY A 210 6.89 7.14 -16.24
C GLY A 210 5.54 7.47 -15.61
N VAL A 211 5.42 7.29 -14.29
CA VAL A 211 4.15 7.41 -13.54
C VAL A 211 3.79 8.83 -13.10
N GLY A 212 4.58 9.83 -13.49
CA GLY A 212 4.38 11.22 -13.06
C GLY A 212 4.91 11.46 -11.64
N THR A 213 4.10 12.08 -10.78
CA THR A 213 4.56 12.54 -9.45
C THR A 213 4.66 11.42 -8.43
N TYR A 214 3.60 10.61 -8.29
CA TYR A 214 3.54 9.46 -7.38
C TYR A 214 2.81 8.31 -8.07
N GLY A 215 3.31 7.09 -7.89
CA GLY A 215 2.73 5.91 -8.52
C GLY A 215 2.86 4.67 -7.67
N ALA A 216 2.28 3.59 -8.19
CA ALA A 216 2.36 2.26 -7.60
C ALA A 216 2.70 1.21 -8.66
N LEU A 217 3.36 0.16 -8.22
CA LEU A 217 3.64 -1.02 -9.04
C LEU A 217 3.21 -2.26 -8.27
N LEU A 218 2.34 -3.04 -8.90
CA LEU A 218 1.87 -4.33 -8.42
C LEU A 218 2.37 -5.43 -9.36
N LEU A 219 3.00 -6.47 -8.81
CA LEU A 219 3.08 -7.78 -9.46
C LEU A 219 2.00 -8.67 -8.84
N VAL A 220 1.20 -9.31 -9.68
CA VAL A 220 0.19 -10.28 -9.27
C VAL A 220 0.36 -11.56 -10.08
N ALA A 221 0.23 -12.72 -9.43
CA ALA A 221 0.41 -14.02 -10.07
C ALA A 221 -0.39 -15.11 -9.36
N ARG A 222 -0.64 -16.22 -10.06
CA ARG A 222 -1.11 -17.46 -9.43
C ARG A 222 0.09 -18.19 -8.80
N PRO A 223 -0.01 -18.68 -7.55
CA PRO A 223 1.03 -19.49 -6.96
C PRO A 223 1.09 -20.87 -7.63
N GLU A 224 2.31 -21.37 -7.86
CA GLU A 224 2.54 -22.77 -8.27
C GLU A 224 2.90 -23.68 -7.09
N ALA A 225 3.16 -23.09 -5.92
CA ALA A 225 3.49 -23.79 -4.69
C ALA A 225 2.94 -23.06 -3.46
N ASP A 226 2.70 -23.80 -2.39
CA ASP A 226 2.32 -23.27 -1.08
C ASP A 226 3.44 -23.50 -0.05
N PRO A 227 4.37 -22.54 0.11
CA PRO A 227 5.47 -22.67 1.07
C PRO A 227 5.07 -22.34 2.52
N VAL A 228 3.88 -21.76 2.74
CA VAL A 228 3.53 -21.12 4.01
C VAL A 228 3.33 -22.14 5.15
N PRO A 229 2.66 -23.30 4.98
CA PRO A 229 2.49 -24.28 6.05
C PRO A 229 3.83 -24.84 6.55
N ALA A 230 4.75 -25.15 5.64
CA ALA A 230 6.10 -25.62 5.99
C ALA A 230 6.87 -24.55 6.76
N LEU A 231 6.82 -23.30 6.31
CA LEU A 231 7.45 -22.17 7.02
C LEU A 231 6.87 -21.99 8.43
N ARG A 232 5.54 -22.08 8.59
CA ARG A 232 4.85 -22.00 9.88
C ARG A 232 5.26 -23.13 10.83
N ALA A 233 5.39 -24.35 10.32
CA ALA A 233 5.87 -25.48 11.11
C ALA A 233 7.30 -25.23 11.62
N LEU A 234 8.20 -24.72 10.76
CA LEU A 234 9.57 -24.37 11.15
C LEU A 234 9.63 -23.22 12.17
N ALA A 235 8.71 -22.27 12.09
CA ALA A 235 8.62 -21.17 13.05
C ALA A 235 8.31 -21.65 14.48
N ALA A 236 7.77 -22.86 14.65
CA ALA A 236 7.51 -23.51 15.93
C ALA A 236 6.68 -22.63 16.90
N GLY A 237 5.57 -22.07 16.40
CA GLY A 237 4.65 -21.23 17.17
C GLY A 237 5.09 -19.76 17.31
N ARG A 238 6.25 -19.37 16.76
CA ARG A 238 6.62 -17.95 16.63
C ARG A 238 5.72 -17.26 15.61
N ARG A 239 5.36 -16.01 15.90
CA ARG A 239 4.57 -15.17 14.99
C ARG A 239 5.32 -14.94 13.67
N LEU A 240 4.61 -15.07 12.57
CA LEU A 240 5.04 -14.74 11.22
C LEU A 240 4.26 -13.52 10.67
N PRO A 241 4.78 -12.86 9.63
CA PRO A 241 4.09 -11.74 9.01
C PRO A 241 2.67 -12.11 8.55
N GLY A 242 1.68 -11.31 8.96
CA GLY A 242 0.26 -11.54 8.65
C GLY A 242 -0.53 -12.21 9.78
N ASP A 243 0.15 -12.78 10.77
CA ASP A 243 -0.50 -13.33 11.97
C ASP A 243 -1.19 -12.23 12.78
N ARG A 244 -2.33 -12.56 13.39
CA ARG A 244 -3.05 -11.72 14.35
C ARG A 244 -2.54 -11.97 15.77
#